data_AF-A0A8S0G166-F1
#
_entry.id   AF-A0A8S0G166-F1
#
_cell.length_a   1.000
_cell.length_b   1.000
_cell.length_c   1.000
_cell.angle_alpha   90.00
_cell.angle_beta   90.00
_cell.angle_gamma   90.00
#
_symmetry.space_group_name_H-M   'P 1'
#
loop_
_entity.id
_entity.type
_entity.pdbx_description
1 polymer ?
#
loop_
_entity_poly.entity_id
_entity_poly.type
_entity_poly.pdbx_seq_one_letter_code
_entity_poly.pdbx_strand_id
1 'polypeptide(L)'
;MLKFIEHNPRICGVIFDWDEYSLDLCSDINQLNEYLPLYAFINTHSTMDVSVQDMRMALWFFEYALGQAEDIAIRMRQYTNEYLDNITPPFTKALFTYVKERKYTFCTPGHMGGTAYQKSPVGCLFYDFFGGNTLKADVSISVTELGSLLDHTAATPGSGRVHRADVWRGTELYRY
;
A
#
# COMPACT_ATOMS: atom_id res chain seq x y z
N MET A 1 -3.10 -20.39 12.85
CA MET A 1 -3.38 -19.12 12.15
C MET A 1 -2.21 -18.14 12.23
N LEU A 2 -1.73 -17.75 13.42
CA LEU A 2 -0.64 -16.76 13.58
C LEU A 2 0.61 -17.05 12.74
N LYS A 3 1.10 -18.30 12.73
CA LYS A 3 2.23 -18.71 11.87
C LYS A 3 1.99 -18.44 10.38
N PHE A 4 0.75 -18.51 9.91
CA PHE A 4 0.44 -18.23 8.51
C PHE A 4 0.55 -16.73 8.20
N ILE A 5 0.13 -15.87 9.14
CA ILE A 5 0.27 -14.41 9.05
C ILE A 5 1.76 -14.04 9.06
N GLU A 6 2.52 -14.58 10.00
CA GLU A 6 3.96 -14.35 10.13
C GLU A 6 4.75 -14.72 8.87
N HIS A 7 4.42 -15.84 8.22
CA HIS A 7 5.17 -16.34 7.07
C HIS A 7 4.64 -15.85 5.71
N ASN A 8 3.51 -15.12 5.69
CA ASN A 8 2.90 -14.66 4.45
C ASN A 8 2.54 -13.16 4.52
N PRO A 9 3.46 -12.26 4.11
CA PRO A 9 3.22 -10.82 4.13
C PRO A 9 2.19 -10.34 3.09
N ARG A 10 1.64 -11.23 2.26
CA ARG A 10 0.56 -10.91 1.33
C ARG A 10 -0.83 -10.99 1.96
N ILE A 11 -0.93 -11.48 3.19
CA ILE A 11 -2.19 -11.43 3.94
C ILE A 11 -2.46 -9.97 4.29
N CYS A 12 -3.59 -9.46 3.79
CA CYS A 12 -3.96 -8.05 3.89
C CYS A 12 -5.21 -7.81 4.74
N GLY A 13 -5.70 -8.84 5.42
CA GLY A 13 -6.80 -8.75 6.38
C GLY A 13 -7.18 -10.12 6.95
N VAL A 14 -7.83 -10.12 8.11
CA VAL A 14 -8.29 -11.33 8.80
C VAL A 14 -9.78 -11.18 9.11
N ILE A 15 -10.58 -12.16 8.71
CA ILE A 15 -12.01 -12.23 9.03
C ILE A 15 -12.20 -13.29 10.11
N PHE A 16 -12.93 -12.97 11.18
CA PHE A 16 -13.20 -13.90 12.26
C PHE A 16 -14.51 -13.58 12.99
N ASP A 17 -15.05 -14.58 13.69
CA ASP A 17 -16.19 -14.40 14.58
C ASP A 17 -15.72 -13.81 15.92
N TRP A 18 -16.33 -12.71 16.35
CA TRP A 18 -15.94 -11.99 17.56
C TRP A 18 -16.17 -12.79 18.84
N ASP A 19 -17.17 -13.66 18.86
CA ASP A 19 -17.51 -14.44 20.06
C ASP A 19 -16.65 -15.71 20.15
N GLU A 20 -16.18 -16.24 19.01
CA GLU A 20 -15.31 -17.43 18.96
C GLU A 20 -13.85 -17.13 19.28
N TYR A 21 -13.33 -15.97 18.84
CA TYR A 21 -11.91 -15.62 19.03
C TYR A 21 -11.73 -14.54 20.08
N SER A 22 -10.86 -14.80 21.06
CA SER A 22 -10.60 -13.90 22.18
C SER A 22 -9.77 -12.68 21.79
N LEU A 23 -9.73 -11.70 22.70
CA LEU A 23 -8.83 -10.54 22.67
C LEU A 23 -7.34 -10.92 22.50
N ASP A 24 -6.96 -12.12 22.94
CA ASP A 24 -5.59 -12.61 22.83
C ASP A 24 -5.18 -12.70 21.36
N LEU A 25 -6.09 -13.14 20.48
CA LEU A 25 -5.81 -13.21 19.06
C LEU A 25 -5.56 -11.82 18.46
N CYS A 26 -6.41 -10.85 18.83
CA CYS A 26 -6.25 -9.47 18.37
C CYS A 26 -4.92 -8.90 18.83
N SER A 27 -4.53 -9.15 20.08
CA SER A 27 -3.24 -8.72 20.64
C SER A 27 -2.06 -9.37 19.91
N ASP A 28 -2.11 -10.68 19.68
CA ASP A 28 -1.06 -11.43 18.99
C ASP A 28 -0.89 -10.95 17.54
N ILE A 29 -1.99 -10.68 16.83
CA ILE A 29 -1.93 -10.13 15.47
C ILE A 29 -1.37 -8.71 15.50
N ASN A 30 -1.80 -7.87 16.45
CA ASN A 30 -1.33 -6.50 16.58
C ASN A 30 0.19 -6.42 16.87
N GLN A 31 0.74 -7.38 17.63
CA GLN A 31 2.19 -7.49 17.84
C GLN A 31 2.95 -7.85 16.56
N LEU A 32 2.35 -8.61 15.66
CA LEU A 32 2.96 -8.96 14.37
C LEU A 32 2.83 -7.81 13.35
N ASN A 33 1.67 -7.16 13.30
CA ASN A 33 1.37 -6.10 12.34
C ASN A 33 0.25 -5.19 12.88
N GLU A 34 0.64 -4.04 13.43
CA GLU A 34 -0.28 -3.06 14.04
C GLU A 34 -1.29 -2.46 13.06
N TYR A 35 -0.99 -2.51 11.75
CA TYR A 35 -1.81 -1.93 10.71
C TYR A 35 -2.73 -2.94 10.03
N LEU A 36 -2.58 -4.25 10.29
CA LEU A 36 -3.34 -5.30 9.58
C LEU A 36 -4.84 -5.16 9.89
N PRO A 37 -5.71 -5.01 8.87
CA PRO A 37 -7.15 -4.93 9.08
C PRO A 37 -7.74 -6.21 9.67
N LEU A 38 -8.47 -6.04 10.77
CA LEU A 38 -9.23 -7.09 11.44
C LEU A 38 -10.71 -6.85 11.19
N TYR A 39 -11.40 -7.86 10.64
CA TYR A 39 -12.81 -7.81 10.30
C TYR A 39 -13.57 -8.79 11.20
N ALA A 40 -14.08 -8.27 12.32
CA ALA A 40 -14.80 -9.04 13.32
C ALA A 40 -16.29 -9.09 12.99
N PHE A 41 -16.88 -10.28 12.98
CA PHE A 41 -18.32 -10.44 12.87
C PHE A 41 -18.96 -10.60 14.24
N ILE A 42 -19.99 -9.80 14.52
CA ILE A 42 -20.69 -9.77 15.82
C ILE A 42 -22.11 -10.32 15.70
N ASN A 43 -22.57 -10.90 16.80
CA ASN A 43 -23.95 -11.32 17.02
C ASN A 43 -24.68 -10.31 17.91
N THR A 44 -26.00 -10.45 18.04
CA THR A 44 -26.87 -9.56 18.85
C THR A 44 -26.52 -9.52 20.33
N HIS A 45 -25.75 -10.50 20.83
CA HIS A 45 -25.33 -10.62 22.22
C HIS A 45 -23.82 -10.43 22.42
N SER A 46 -23.08 -10.05 21.38
CA SER A 46 -21.65 -9.81 21.48
C SER A 46 -21.37 -8.63 22.41
N THR A 47 -20.48 -8.84 23.37
CA THR A 47 -20.00 -7.80 24.29
C THR A 47 -18.71 -7.19 23.76
N MET A 48 -18.64 -5.85 23.74
CA MET A 48 -17.37 -5.15 23.48
C MET A 48 -16.61 -4.99 24.80
N ASP A 49 -15.40 -5.56 24.85
CA ASP A 49 -14.49 -5.35 25.98
C ASP A 49 -13.80 -3.98 25.85
N VAL A 50 -13.74 -3.23 26.95
CA VAL A 50 -13.15 -1.88 27.01
C VAL A 50 -11.65 -1.91 26.72
N SER A 51 -10.97 -3.02 26.99
CA SER A 51 -9.52 -3.21 26.73
C SER A 51 -9.13 -3.10 25.24
N VAL A 52 -10.10 -3.22 24.32
CA VAL A 52 -9.90 -3.01 22.87
C VAL A 52 -9.61 -1.55 22.54
N GLN A 53 -10.10 -0.61 23.34
CA GLN A 53 -9.99 0.84 23.06
C GLN A 53 -8.57 1.38 23.25
N ASP A 54 -7.76 0.71 24.07
CA ASP A 54 -6.38 1.13 24.36
C ASP A 54 -5.38 0.60 23.32
N MET A 55 -5.77 -0.37 22.49
CA MET A 55 -4.91 -0.92 21.45
C MET A 55 -5.09 -0.16 20.14
N ARG A 56 -3.97 0.24 19.51
CA ARG A 56 -3.96 0.87 18.18
C ARG A 56 -4.21 -0.16 17.07
N MET A 57 -5.37 -0.80 17.08
CA MET A 57 -5.75 -1.85 16.12
C MET A 57 -6.67 -1.31 15.03
N ALA A 58 -6.49 -1.79 13.80
CA ALA A 58 -7.42 -1.55 12.69
C ALA A 58 -8.59 -2.56 12.72
N LEU A 59 -9.43 -2.49 13.76
CA LEU A 59 -10.57 -3.40 13.98
C LEU A 59 -11.89 -2.82 13.44
N TRP A 60 -12.58 -3.59 12.60
CA TRP A 60 -13.86 -3.23 11.98
C TRP A 60 -14.91 -4.31 12.25
N PHE A 61 -16.11 -3.89 12.64
CA PHE A 61 -17.21 -4.78 12.98
C PHE A 61 -18.23 -4.92 11.85
N PHE A 62 -18.72 -6.14 11.64
CA PHE A 62 -19.76 -6.48 10.68
C PHE A 62 -20.83 -7.36 11.33
N GLU A 63 -22.05 -7.31 10.83
CA GLU A 63 -23.15 -8.16 11.29
C GLU A 63 -23.37 -9.34 10.32
N TYR A 64 -23.82 -10.46 10.87
CA TYR A 64 -24.29 -11.59 10.06
C TYR A 64 -25.66 -11.29 9.47
N ALA A 65 -25.70 -10.84 8.21
CA ALA A 65 -26.95 -10.55 7.52
C ALA A 65 -26.96 -11.10 6.08
N LEU A 66 -28.07 -11.77 5.72
CA LEU A 66 -28.31 -12.22 4.35
C LEU A 66 -28.46 -11.01 3.43
N GLY A 67 -27.80 -11.07 2.27
CA GLY A 67 -27.85 -10.01 1.25
C GLY A 67 -26.90 -8.84 1.47
N GLN A 68 -26.16 -8.77 2.58
CA GLN A 68 -25.20 -7.68 2.83
C GLN A 68 -23.77 -7.98 2.35
N ALA A 69 -23.52 -9.16 1.79
CA ALA A 69 -22.17 -9.60 1.42
C ALA A 69 -21.47 -8.64 0.43
N GLU A 70 -22.22 -8.04 -0.50
CA GLU A 70 -21.67 -7.07 -1.47
C GLU A 70 -21.18 -5.80 -0.78
N ASP A 71 -22.03 -5.20 0.06
CA ASP A 71 -21.69 -3.99 0.82
C ASP A 71 -20.51 -4.23 1.77
N ILE A 72 -20.51 -5.37 2.47
CA ILE A 72 -19.41 -5.79 3.35
C ILE A 72 -18.10 -5.92 2.56
N ALA A 73 -18.13 -6.58 1.39
CA ALA A 73 -16.95 -6.75 0.55
C ALA A 73 -16.41 -5.43 0.01
N ILE A 74 -17.28 -4.48 -0.35
CA ILE A 74 -16.88 -3.12 -0.76
C ILE A 74 -16.16 -2.41 0.39
N ARG A 75 -16.72 -2.47 1.61
CA ARG A 75 -16.11 -1.83 2.79
C ARG A 75 -14.79 -2.47 3.18
N MET A 76 -14.70 -3.80 3.21
CA MET A 76 -13.43 -4.51 3.43
C MET A 76 -12.37 -4.10 2.41
N ARG A 77 -12.73 -3.99 1.12
CA ARG A 77 -11.81 -3.52 0.07
C ARG A 77 -11.34 -2.09 0.32
N GLN A 78 -12.22 -1.19 0.76
CA GLN A 78 -11.84 0.18 1.12
C GLN A 78 -10.82 0.19 2.26
N TYR A 79 -11.09 -0.52 3.36
CA TYR A 79 -10.16 -0.63 4.49
C TYR A 79 -8.84 -1.31 4.12
N THR A 80 -8.87 -2.33 3.27
CA THR A 80 -7.65 -2.96 2.73
C THR A 80 -6.84 -1.96 1.91
N ASN A 81 -7.50 -1.13 1.07
CA ASN A 81 -6.81 -0.11 0.30
C ASN A 81 -6.20 0.97 1.19
N GLU A 82 -6.90 1.38 2.25
CA GLU A 82 -6.37 2.32 3.26
C GLU A 82 -5.15 1.74 3.97
N TYR A 83 -5.18 0.46 4.34
CA TYR A 83 -4.02 -0.25 4.89
C TYR A 83 -2.82 -0.19 3.93
N LEU A 84 -3.00 -0.57 2.68
CA LEU A 84 -1.95 -0.52 1.65
C LEU A 84 -1.44 0.90 1.44
N ASP A 85 -2.32 1.90 1.49
CA ASP A 85 -1.96 3.31 1.36
C ASP A 85 -1.13 3.80 2.55
N ASN A 86 -1.48 3.40 3.77
CA ASN A 86 -0.79 3.79 5.00
C ASN A 86 0.61 3.19 5.11
N ILE A 87 0.80 1.92 4.73
CA ILE A 87 2.11 1.27 4.79
C ILE A 87 3.03 1.66 3.62
N THR A 88 2.48 2.18 2.52
CA THR A 88 3.27 2.53 1.34
C THR A 88 3.90 3.92 1.52
N PRO A 89 5.25 4.04 1.49
CA PRO A 89 5.92 5.31 1.65
C PRO A 89 5.53 6.34 0.58
N PRO A 90 5.54 7.64 0.88
CA PRO A 90 5.03 8.68 -0.02
C PRO A 90 5.66 8.70 -1.42
N PHE A 91 6.99 8.55 -1.52
CA PHE A 91 7.68 8.50 -2.81
C PHE A 91 7.25 7.28 -3.64
N THR A 92 7.24 6.09 -3.04
CA THR A 92 6.81 4.85 -3.70
C THR A 92 5.37 4.95 -4.19
N LYS A 93 4.48 5.55 -3.40
CA LYS A 93 3.09 5.81 -3.77
C LYS A 93 2.98 6.72 -4.99
N ALA A 94 3.75 7.81 -5.00
CA ALA A 94 3.80 8.73 -6.14
C ALA A 94 4.35 8.05 -7.41
N LEU A 95 5.43 7.26 -7.28
CA LEU A 95 6.02 6.52 -8.39
C LEU A 95 5.06 5.47 -8.97
N PHE A 96 4.39 4.69 -8.12
CA PHE A 96 3.40 3.70 -8.57
C PHE A 96 2.22 4.38 -9.27
N THR A 97 1.77 5.52 -8.76
CA THR A 97 0.73 6.34 -9.38
C THR A 97 1.16 6.83 -10.75
N TYR A 98 2.36 7.39 -10.88
CA TYR A 98 2.93 7.83 -12.16
C TYR A 98 3.00 6.68 -13.19
N VAL A 99 3.54 5.53 -12.79
CA VAL A 99 3.64 4.34 -13.66
C VAL A 99 2.26 3.85 -14.11
N LYS A 100 1.26 3.89 -13.22
CA LYS A 100 -0.13 3.49 -13.51
C LYS A 100 -0.83 4.47 -14.46
N GLU A 101 -0.62 5.77 -14.29
CA GLU A 101 -1.20 6.82 -15.12
C GLU A 101 -0.62 6.88 -16.53
N ARG A 102 0.53 6.22 -16.79
CA ARG A 102 1.18 6.12 -18.11
C ARG A 102 1.36 7.47 -18.79
N LYS A 103 1.80 8.49 -18.04
CA LYS A 103 2.11 9.81 -18.61
C LYS A 103 3.34 9.71 -19.52
N TYR A 104 3.10 9.57 -20.82
CA TYR A 104 4.16 9.61 -21.83
C TYR A 104 4.62 11.05 -22.02
N THR A 105 5.90 11.29 -21.77
CA THR A 105 6.54 12.58 -22.03
C THR A 105 7.72 12.38 -22.97
N PHE A 106 8.03 13.38 -23.80
CA PHE A 106 9.26 13.44 -24.59
C PHE A 106 10.44 13.79 -23.68
N CYS A 107 10.70 12.93 -22.69
CA CYS A 107 11.71 13.13 -21.68
C CYS A 107 12.68 11.95 -21.64
N THR A 108 13.84 12.19 -21.02
CA THR A 108 14.76 11.13 -20.63
C THR A 108 14.14 10.27 -19.51
N PRO A 109 14.42 8.95 -19.47
CA PRO A 109 15.30 8.19 -20.36
C PRO A 109 14.75 7.94 -21.77
N GLY A 110 15.64 7.89 -22.78
CA GLY A 110 15.28 7.75 -24.19
C GLY A 110 14.58 6.44 -24.57
N HIS A 111 14.55 5.43 -23.69
CA HIS A 111 13.75 4.22 -23.91
C HIS A 111 12.27 4.41 -23.60
N MET A 112 11.87 5.53 -22.98
CA MET A 112 10.47 5.97 -22.77
C MET A 112 9.57 4.86 -22.19
N GLY A 113 9.85 4.41 -20.97
CA GLY A 113 9.08 3.34 -20.33
C GLY A 113 9.26 1.96 -20.98
N GLY A 114 10.28 1.83 -21.84
CA GLY A 114 10.64 0.62 -22.56
C GLY A 114 10.08 0.52 -23.99
N THR A 115 9.45 1.60 -24.48
CA THR A 115 8.98 1.72 -25.87
C THR A 115 10.09 1.48 -26.89
N ALA A 116 11.31 1.96 -26.64
CA ALA A 116 12.43 1.74 -27.57
C ALA A 116 12.85 0.26 -27.64
N TYR A 117 12.81 -0.47 -26.52
CA TYR A 117 13.15 -1.90 -26.49
C TYR A 117 12.21 -2.73 -27.38
N GLN A 118 10.94 -2.35 -27.47
CA GLN A 118 9.95 -3.02 -28.33
C GLN A 118 10.17 -2.78 -29.85
N LYS A 119 11.21 -2.03 -30.24
CA LYS A 119 11.55 -1.75 -31.65
C LYS A 119 12.63 -2.67 -32.23
N SER A 120 13.16 -3.61 -31.45
CA SER A 120 14.11 -4.62 -31.95
C SER A 120 13.80 -6.00 -31.38
N PRO A 121 14.08 -7.10 -32.11
CA PRO A 121 13.85 -8.45 -31.61
C PRO A 121 14.56 -8.74 -30.28
N VAL A 122 15.82 -8.30 -30.16
CA VAL A 122 16.60 -8.46 -28.91
C VAL A 122 16.05 -7.58 -27.78
N GLY A 123 15.56 -6.38 -28.10
CA GLY A 123 14.95 -5.51 -27.12
C GLY A 123 13.60 -6.04 -26.61
N CYS A 124 12.81 -6.73 -27.43
CA CYS A 124 11.61 -7.41 -26.93
C CYS A 124 11.96 -8.47 -25.88
N LEU A 125 13.01 -9.28 -26.10
CA LEU A 125 13.48 -10.25 -25.10
C LEU A 125 13.89 -9.55 -23.80
N PHE A 126 14.56 -8.39 -23.90
CA PHE A 126 14.92 -7.58 -22.73
C PHE A 126 13.69 -7.03 -22.00
N TYR A 127 12.70 -6.52 -22.74
CA TYR A 127 11.45 -6.02 -22.20
C TYR A 127 10.66 -7.11 -21.48
N ASP A 128 10.58 -8.30 -22.07
CA ASP A 128 9.86 -9.44 -21.50
C ASP A 128 10.57 -10.00 -20.27
N PHE A 129 11.91 -9.97 -20.26
CA PHE A 129 12.70 -10.41 -19.11
C PHE A 129 12.52 -9.51 -17.89
N PHE A 130 12.64 -8.18 -18.05
CA PHE A 130 12.54 -7.24 -16.92
C PHE A 130 11.10 -6.84 -16.58
N GLY A 131 10.20 -6.90 -17.56
CA GLY A 131 8.80 -6.50 -17.43
C GLY A 131 8.58 -4.99 -17.51
N GLY A 132 7.36 -4.62 -17.89
CA GLY A 132 7.01 -3.22 -18.17
C GLY A 132 7.02 -2.30 -16.95
N ASN A 133 6.75 -2.79 -15.73
CA ASN A 133 6.76 -1.94 -14.54
C ASN A 133 8.17 -1.47 -14.19
N THR A 134 9.15 -2.35 -14.29
CA THR A 134 10.58 -2.03 -14.09
C THR A 134 11.01 -0.90 -15.01
N LEU A 135 10.71 -1.04 -16.31
CA LEU A 135 11.14 -0.06 -17.32
C LEU A 135 10.36 1.25 -17.28
N LYS A 136 9.12 1.25 -16.77
CA LYS A 136 8.33 2.48 -16.58
C LYS A 136 8.71 3.23 -15.30
N ALA A 137 9.24 2.52 -14.30
CA ALA A 137 9.74 3.12 -13.08
C ALA A 137 11.14 3.76 -13.25
N ASP A 138 11.85 3.45 -14.34
CA ASP A 138 13.10 4.12 -14.73
C ASP A 138 12.78 5.51 -15.30
N VAL A 139 12.80 6.50 -14.42
CA VAL A 139 12.41 7.89 -14.66
C VAL A 139 13.55 8.83 -14.26
N SER A 140 13.48 10.07 -14.75
CA SER A 140 14.41 11.14 -14.37
C SER A 140 13.69 12.30 -13.70
N ILE A 141 14.45 13.30 -13.23
CA ILE A 141 13.91 14.55 -12.65
C ILE A 141 13.00 15.33 -13.62
N SER A 142 12.92 14.93 -14.88
CA SER A 142 11.92 15.44 -15.83
C SER A 142 10.49 15.19 -15.38
N VAL A 143 10.27 14.19 -14.52
CA VAL A 143 8.98 13.92 -13.87
C VAL A 143 8.90 14.76 -12.60
N THR A 144 8.51 16.02 -12.76
CA THR A 144 8.58 17.02 -11.69
C THR A 144 7.70 16.68 -10.48
N GLU A 145 6.59 15.95 -10.67
CA GLU A 145 5.72 15.51 -9.58
C GLU A 145 6.39 14.52 -8.60
N LEU A 146 7.51 13.89 -8.97
CA LEU A 146 8.30 13.01 -8.11
C LEU A 146 9.39 13.75 -7.32
N GLY A 147 9.63 15.03 -7.62
CA GLY A 147 10.69 15.83 -7.02
C GLY A 147 12.09 15.48 -7.56
N SER A 148 13.12 15.90 -6.82
CA SER A 148 14.52 15.73 -7.16
C SER A 148 15.28 15.20 -5.95
N LEU A 149 15.98 14.09 -6.14
CA LEU A 149 16.84 13.50 -5.12
C LEU A 149 18.01 14.44 -4.76
N LEU A 150 18.59 15.12 -5.76
CA LEU A 150 19.72 16.03 -5.57
C LEU A 150 19.32 17.33 -4.87
N ASP A 151 18.14 17.86 -5.17
CA ASP A 151 17.66 19.12 -4.57
C ASP A 151 16.90 18.89 -3.26
N HIS A 152 16.80 17.64 -2.80
CA HIS A 152 15.99 17.22 -1.66
C HIS A 152 14.54 17.75 -1.72
N THR A 153 13.96 17.77 -2.92
CA THR A 153 12.56 18.16 -3.10
C THR A 153 11.67 16.92 -3.07
N ALA A 154 10.54 17.06 -2.37
CA ALA A 154 9.58 15.98 -2.20
C ALA A 154 8.72 15.78 -3.46
N ALA A 155 8.25 14.54 -3.66
CA ALA A 155 7.14 14.28 -4.57
C ALA A 155 5.93 15.11 -4.12
N THR A 156 5.36 15.89 -5.03
CA THR A 156 4.15 16.66 -4.80
C THR A 156 2.98 15.91 -5.45
N PRO A 157 2.12 15.25 -4.67
CA PRO A 157 0.87 14.71 -5.22
C PRO A 157 0.07 15.86 -5.85
N GLY A 158 -0.66 15.58 -6.94
CA GLY A 158 -1.49 16.55 -7.67
C GLY A 158 -2.73 17.06 -6.93
N SER A 159 -2.61 17.38 -5.64
CA SER A 159 -3.59 18.05 -4.79
C SER A 159 -2.86 18.62 -3.58
N GLY A 160 -3.17 19.86 -3.22
CA GLY A 160 -2.32 20.74 -2.42
C GLY A 160 -1.85 20.23 -1.05
N ARG A 161 -0.62 20.68 -0.74
CA ARG A 161 0.11 20.69 0.54
C ARG A 161 0.57 19.33 1.10
N VAL A 162 1.89 19.10 1.06
CA VAL A 162 2.59 18.22 2.00
C VAL A 162 3.92 18.84 2.45
N HIS A 163 4.24 18.58 3.71
CA HIS A 163 5.40 19.03 4.48
C HIS A 163 6.74 18.68 3.83
N ARG A 164 7.68 19.63 3.97
CA ARG A 164 8.99 19.73 3.31
C ARG A 164 10.04 18.68 3.74
N ALA A 165 9.70 17.68 4.55
CA ALA A 165 10.70 16.85 5.25
C ALA A 165 10.50 15.33 5.21
N ASP A 166 9.33 14.79 4.87
CA ASP A 166 9.02 13.39 5.20
C ASP A 166 9.06 12.38 4.04
N VAL A 167 9.31 12.82 2.80
CA VAL A 167 9.17 11.95 1.61
C VAL A 167 10.40 11.08 1.35
N TRP A 168 11.57 11.51 1.82
CA TRP A 168 12.86 10.82 1.65
C TRP A 168 13.51 10.53 3.00
N ARG A 169 12.81 9.90 3.95
CA ARG A 169 13.36 9.57 5.29
C ARG A 169 14.63 8.70 5.28
N GLY A 170 15.10 8.22 4.12
CA GLY A 170 16.42 7.63 3.95
C GLY A 170 17.56 8.61 3.64
N THR A 171 17.29 9.91 3.42
CA THR A 171 18.32 10.91 3.05
C THR A 171 18.91 11.67 4.24
N GLU A 172 18.34 11.56 5.46
CA GLU A 172 19.02 12.01 6.68
C GLU A 172 20.34 11.26 6.93
N LEU A 173 20.50 10.05 6.35
CA LEU A 173 21.74 9.26 6.36
C LEU A 173 22.90 9.87 5.56
N TYR A 174 22.67 10.87 4.70
CA TYR A 174 23.66 11.39 3.76
C TYR A 174 24.00 12.88 3.95
N ARG A 175 23.59 13.48 5.07
CA ARG A 175 24.03 14.83 5.44
C ARG A 175 25.38 14.75 6.16
N TYR A 176 26.46 14.99 5.43
CA TYR A 176 27.77 15.31 6.00
C TYR A 176 27.84 16.80 6.38
#